data_AF-A0A131Y6L4-F1
#
_entry.id   AF-A0A131Y6L4-F1
#
_cell.length_a   1.000
_cell.length_b   1.000
_cell.length_c   1.000
_cell.angle_alpha   90.00
_cell.angle_beta   90.00
_cell.angle_gamma   90.00
#
_symmetry.space_group_name_H-M   'P 1'
#
loop_
_entity.id
_entity.type
_entity.pdbx_description
1 polymer ?
#
loop_
_entity_poly.entity_id
_entity_poly.type
_entity_poly.pdbx_seq_one_letter_code
_entity_poly.pdbx_strand_id
1 'polypeptide(L)'
;DASAPSQFPPELKDRAQNFHSALKKVQDILKPFLVSSLDDSTNELLPLDKARLDLTILYAMNSLFWMYLSTTGEDPKQHGVRRELERIKEYMVRARQIADKAKAPKLDQGAAQRFVRNSLWQPKDKEENGAESTAAPHKRSESLTRTPRGPPEKRRRR
;
A
#
# COMPACT_ATOMS: atom_id res chain seq x y z
N ASP A 1 38.14 44.94 -33.68
CA ASP A 1 37.95 44.62 -32.26
C ASP A 1 37.80 43.13 -32.05
N ALA A 2 38.65 42.56 -31.21
CA ALA A 2 38.70 41.13 -30.91
C ALA A 2 37.49 40.74 -30.06
N SER A 3 36.64 39.88 -30.63
CA SER A 3 35.57 39.15 -29.95
C SER A 3 36.14 38.42 -28.74
N ALA A 4 35.94 38.96 -27.53
CA ALA A 4 36.26 38.27 -26.30
C ALA A 4 35.52 36.92 -26.28
N PRO A 5 36.18 35.80 -25.94
CA PRO A 5 35.50 34.52 -25.78
C PRO A 5 34.47 34.71 -24.67
N SER A 6 33.20 34.44 -24.97
CA SER A 6 32.07 34.54 -24.06
C SER A 6 32.33 33.69 -22.81
N GLN A 7 32.91 34.31 -21.76
CA GLN A 7 33.13 33.67 -20.48
C GLN A 7 31.77 33.33 -19.87
N PHE A 8 31.63 32.10 -19.41
CA PHE A 8 30.42 31.65 -18.73
C PHE A 8 30.14 32.53 -17.50
N PRO A 9 28.90 33.03 -17.30
CA PRO A 9 28.60 33.95 -16.21
C PRO A 9 28.98 33.36 -14.85
N PRO A 10 29.85 34.02 -14.06
CA PRO A 10 30.34 33.47 -12.80
C PRO A 10 29.22 33.25 -11.79
N GLU A 11 28.14 34.05 -11.83
CA GLU A 11 26.97 33.97 -10.94
C GLU A 11 26.13 32.70 -11.18
N LEU A 12 26.29 32.06 -12.33
CA LEU A 12 25.59 30.84 -12.71
C LEU A 12 26.44 29.59 -12.53
N LYS A 13 27.75 29.74 -12.28
CA LYS A 13 28.71 28.63 -12.32
C LYS A 13 28.36 27.58 -11.28
N ASP A 14 28.14 28.00 -10.05
CA ASP A 14 27.81 27.09 -8.95
C ASP A 14 26.45 26.42 -9.18
N ARG A 15 25.46 27.17 -9.68
CA ARG A 15 24.13 26.63 -10.00
C ARG A 15 24.22 25.57 -11.11
N ALA A 16 24.99 25.83 -12.16
CA ALA A 16 25.20 24.90 -13.26
C ALA A 16 25.96 23.64 -12.81
N GLN A 17 26.99 23.78 -11.97
CA GLN A 17 27.72 22.66 -11.40
C GLN A 17 26.85 21.79 -10.49
N ASN A 18 26.01 22.42 -9.65
CA ASN A 18 25.06 21.72 -8.80
C ASN A 18 24.01 20.98 -9.62
N PHE A 19 23.45 21.62 -10.65
CA PHE A 19 22.49 21.00 -11.57
C PHE A 19 23.10 19.80 -12.31
N HIS A 20 24.32 19.94 -12.84
CA HIS A 20 25.03 18.85 -13.50
C HIS A 20 25.29 17.67 -12.56
N SER A 21 25.73 17.96 -11.33
CA SER A 21 25.98 16.94 -10.31
C SER A 21 24.68 16.21 -9.91
N ALA A 22 23.56 16.93 -9.79
CA ALA A 22 22.26 16.34 -9.53
C ALA A 22 21.78 15.45 -10.69
N LEU A 23 21.93 15.90 -11.94
CA LEU A 23 21.60 15.10 -13.12
C LEU A 23 22.44 13.82 -13.20
N LYS A 24 23.73 13.89 -12.88
CA LYS A 24 24.60 12.71 -12.84
C LYS A 24 24.11 11.67 -11.82
N LYS A 25 23.70 12.12 -10.62
CA LYS A 25 23.10 11.24 -9.60
C LYS A 25 21.82 10.57 -10.11
N VAL A 26 20.94 11.32 -10.77
CA VAL A 26 19.70 10.77 -11.35
C VAL A 26 20.03 9.74 -12.45
N GLN A 27 20.98 10.06 -13.33
CA GLN A 27 21.45 9.13 -14.36
C GLN A 27 21.99 7.84 -13.74
N ASP A 28 22.80 7.93 -12.68
CA ASP A 28 23.35 6.77 -11.97
C ASP A 28 22.26 5.89 -11.36
N ILE A 29 21.21 6.49 -10.79
CA ILE A 29 20.04 5.77 -10.25
C ILE A 29 19.25 5.07 -11.37
N LEU A 30 19.12 5.70 -12.53
CA LEU A 30 18.33 5.17 -13.65
C LEU A 30 19.07 4.14 -14.50
N LYS A 31 20.42 4.12 -14.48
CA LYS A 31 21.25 3.19 -15.27
C LYS A 31 20.79 1.73 -15.22
N PRO A 32 20.50 1.12 -14.05
CA PRO A 32 20.07 -0.28 -14.00
C PRO A 32 18.78 -0.52 -14.78
N PHE A 33 17.83 0.43 -14.73
CA PHE A 33 16.54 0.36 -15.43
C PHE A 33 16.65 0.60 -16.94
N LEU A 34 17.74 1.23 -17.40
CA LEU A 34 18.00 1.48 -18.82
C LEU A 34 18.78 0.34 -19.49
N VAL A 35 19.57 -0.41 -18.71
CA VAL A 35 20.40 -1.52 -19.21
C VAL A 35 19.66 -2.85 -19.14
N SER A 36 18.87 -3.08 -18.10
CA SER A 36 18.06 -4.29 -17.92
C SER A 36 16.61 -4.04 -18.34
N SER A 37 15.93 -5.07 -18.83
CA SER A 37 14.48 -4.97 -19.05
C SER A 37 13.76 -4.74 -17.72
N LEU A 38 12.84 -3.78 -17.69
CA LEU A 38 11.95 -3.54 -16.56
C LEU A 38 11.08 -4.77 -16.26
N ASP A 39 10.74 -5.56 -17.29
CA ASP A 39 9.96 -6.78 -17.10
C ASP A 39 10.77 -7.83 -16.33
N ASP A 40 12.05 -8.01 -16.67
CA ASP A 40 12.94 -8.94 -15.96
C ASP A 40 13.09 -8.58 -14.48
N SER A 41 13.09 -7.27 -14.19
CA SER A 41 13.25 -6.72 -12.84
C SER A 41 11.94 -6.73 -12.03
N THR A 42 10.78 -6.91 -12.67
CA THR A 42 9.45 -6.82 -12.02
C THR A 42 8.71 -8.15 -11.91
N ASN A 43 9.24 -9.22 -12.50
CA ASN A 43 8.60 -10.55 -12.50
C ASN A 43 8.38 -11.13 -11.09
N GLU A 44 9.24 -10.80 -10.12
CA GLU A 44 9.15 -11.29 -8.74
C GLU A 44 8.36 -10.36 -7.80
N LEU A 45 7.93 -9.19 -8.27
CA LEU A 45 7.25 -8.20 -7.42
C LEU A 45 5.77 -8.54 -7.23
N LEU A 46 5.28 -8.26 -6.02
CA LEU A 46 3.84 -8.23 -5.76
C LEU A 46 3.16 -7.18 -6.66
N PRO A 47 1.91 -7.41 -7.11
CA PRO A 47 1.23 -6.48 -8.01
C PRO A 47 1.17 -5.03 -7.48
N LEU A 48 1.05 -4.85 -6.16
CA LEU A 48 1.04 -3.53 -5.54
C LEU A 48 2.43 -2.86 -5.58
N ASP A 49 3.50 -3.63 -5.42
CA ASP A 49 4.85 -3.09 -5.46
C ASP A 49 5.29 -2.79 -6.90
N LYS A 50 4.86 -3.60 -7.87
CA LYS A 50 4.99 -3.28 -9.29
C LYS A 50 4.29 -1.96 -9.64
N ALA A 51 3.04 -1.78 -9.22
CA ALA A 51 2.31 -0.53 -9.44
C ALA A 51 3.00 0.69 -8.80
N ARG A 52 3.60 0.55 -7.61
CA ARG A 52 4.37 1.62 -6.97
C ARG A 52 5.63 1.97 -7.76
N LEU A 53 6.35 0.97 -8.26
CA LEU A 53 7.53 1.17 -9.08
C LEU A 53 7.16 1.91 -10.37
N ASP A 54 6.14 1.44 -11.09
CA ASP A 54 5.67 2.04 -12.35
C ASP A 54 5.26 3.51 -12.13
N LEU A 55 4.51 3.80 -11.06
CA LEU A 55 4.12 5.17 -10.71
C LEU A 55 5.34 6.06 -10.38
N THR A 56 6.36 5.49 -9.75
CA THR A 56 7.59 6.20 -9.41
C THR A 56 8.41 6.54 -10.66
N ILE A 57 8.55 5.58 -11.58
CA ILE A 57 9.24 5.79 -12.87
C ILE A 57 8.49 6.83 -13.69
N LEU A 58 7.16 6.72 -13.77
CA LEU A 58 6.32 7.68 -14.50
C LEU A 58 6.44 9.09 -13.91
N TYR A 59 6.46 9.22 -12.58
CA TYR A 59 6.71 10.49 -11.90
C TYR A 59 8.08 11.06 -12.23
N ALA A 60 9.12 10.23 -12.20
CA ALA A 60 10.49 10.64 -12.54
C ALA A 60 10.60 11.13 -13.99
N MET A 61 10.03 10.40 -14.95
CA MET A 61 10.02 10.79 -16.36
C MET A 61 9.32 12.13 -16.59
N ASN A 62 8.13 12.32 -16.00
CA ASN A 62 7.41 13.59 -16.13
C ASN A 62 8.14 14.75 -15.43
N SER A 63 8.84 14.48 -14.32
CA SER A 63 9.66 15.48 -13.63
C SER A 63 10.91 15.87 -14.44
N LEU A 64 11.55 14.91 -15.10
CA LEU A 64 12.65 15.17 -16.05
C LEU A 64 12.15 16.02 -17.22
N PHE A 65 10.97 15.72 -17.74
CA PHE A 65 10.35 16.48 -18.81
C PHE A 65 9.99 17.91 -18.39
N TRP A 66 9.50 18.10 -17.16
CA TRP A 66 9.29 19.43 -16.57
C TRP A 66 10.59 20.25 -16.53
N MET A 67 11.69 19.62 -16.11
CA MET A 67 13.01 20.28 -16.10
C MET A 67 13.48 20.61 -17.52
N TYR A 68 13.26 19.72 -18.48
CA TYR A 68 13.58 19.98 -19.90
C TYR A 68 12.87 21.24 -20.40
N LEU A 69 11.55 21.34 -20.23
CA LEU A 69 10.78 22.54 -20.60
C LEU A 69 11.31 23.81 -19.91
N SER A 70 11.62 23.69 -18.62
CA SER A 70 12.19 24.81 -17.85
C SER A 70 13.54 25.27 -18.42
N THR A 71 14.36 24.35 -18.95
CA THR A 71 15.66 24.68 -19.56
C THR A 71 15.55 25.20 -20.98
N THR A 72 14.50 24.86 -21.73
CA THR A 72 14.24 25.42 -23.07
C THR A 72 13.54 26.78 -23.01
N GLY A 73 13.14 27.23 -21.82
CA GLY A 73 12.46 28.51 -21.60
C GLY A 73 10.94 28.44 -21.75
N GLU A 74 10.37 27.24 -21.86
CA GLU A 74 8.92 27.04 -21.88
C GLU A 74 8.36 26.93 -20.46
N ASP A 75 7.21 27.57 -20.18
CA ASP A 75 6.54 27.43 -18.88
C ASP A 75 5.87 26.04 -18.76
N PRO A 76 6.37 25.15 -17.88
CA PRO A 76 5.82 23.81 -17.75
C PRO A 76 4.39 23.81 -17.18
N LYS A 77 3.94 24.91 -16.55
CA LYS A 77 2.58 25.05 -16.03
C LYS A 77 1.54 25.18 -17.13
N GLN A 78 1.92 25.75 -18.27
CA GLN A 78 1.06 25.87 -19.46
C GLN A 78 1.09 24.59 -20.31
N HIS A 79 2.07 23.72 -20.09
CA HIS A 79 2.20 22.46 -20.79
C HIS A 79 1.34 21.36 -20.16
N GLY A 80 0.93 20.37 -20.96
CA GLY A 80 0.13 19.21 -20.52
C GLY A 80 0.79 18.34 -19.45
N VAL A 81 2.09 18.53 -19.18
CA VAL A 81 2.86 17.78 -18.16
C VAL A 81 2.30 18.01 -16.76
N ARG A 82 1.74 19.20 -16.48
CA ARG A 82 1.09 19.49 -15.20
C ARG A 82 -0.07 18.54 -14.93
N ARG A 83 -0.87 18.24 -15.95
CA ARG A 83 -2.00 17.31 -15.85
C ARG A 83 -1.53 15.87 -15.62
N GLU A 84 -0.46 15.45 -16.29
CA GLU A 84 0.11 14.12 -16.07
C GLU A 84 0.66 13.97 -14.65
N LEU A 85 1.33 14.99 -14.10
CA LEU A 85 1.77 14.97 -12.70
C LEU A 85 0.61 14.86 -11.72
N GLU A 86 -0.50 15.57 -11.95
CA GLU A 86 -1.68 15.49 -11.08
C GLU A 86 -2.32 14.10 -11.16
N ARG A 87 -2.45 13.56 -12.37
CA ARG A 87 -2.94 12.20 -12.61
C ARG A 87 -2.08 11.16 -11.87
N ILE A 88 -0.75 11.27 -11.93
CA ILE A 88 0.15 10.36 -11.22
C ILE A 88 -0.06 10.42 -9.71
N LYS A 89 -0.21 11.62 -9.13
CA LYS A 89 -0.50 11.78 -7.70
C LYS A 89 -1.81 11.09 -7.31
N GLU A 90 -2.86 11.24 -8.10
CA GLU A 90 -4.13 10.55 -7.86
C GLU A 90 -3.94 9.04 -7.80
N TYR A 91 -3.18 8.46 -8.73
CA TYR A 91 -2.89 7.02 -8.71
C TYR A 91 -2.00 6.60 -7.54
N MET A 92 -1.03 7.43 -7.12
CA MET A 92 -0.25 7.16 -5.90
C MET A 92 -1.14 7.14 -4.65
N VAL A 93 -2.10 8.06 -4.55
CA VAL A 93 -3.10 8.06 -3.47
C VAL A 93 -3.94 6.79 -3.51
N ARG A 94 -4.41 6.36 -4.69
CA ARG A 94 -5.16 5.10 -4.85
C ARG A 94 -4.33 3.88 -4.43
N ALA A 95 -3.08 3.80 -4.86
CA ALA A 95 -2.17 2.71 -4.48
C ALA A 95 -1.96 2.67 -2.95
N ARG A 96 -1.83 3.83 -2.31
CA ARG A 96 -1.77 3.95 -0.84
C ARG A 96 -3.06 3.47 -0.18
N GLN A 97 -4.23 3.89 -0.66
CA GLN A 97 -5.52 3.44 -0.14
C GLN A 97 -5.70 1.92 -0.24
N ILE A 98 -5.26 1.29 -1.33
CA ILE A 98 -5.27 -0.17 -1.48
C ILE A 98 -4.38 -0.82 -0.42
N ALA A 99 -3.18 -0.30 -0.22
CA ALA A 99 -2.25 -0.77 0.80
C ALA A 99 -2.84 -0.66 2.22
N ASP A 100 -3.53 0.44 2.51
CA ASP A 100 -4.13 0.71 3.82
C ASP A 100 -5.37 -0.17 4.05
N LYS A 101 -6.18 -0.40 3.02
CA LYS A 101 -7.31 -1.36 3.07
C LYS A 101 -6.87 -2.76 3.44
N ALA A 102 -5.70 -3.20 2.96
CA ALA A 102 -5.15 -4.51 3.32
C ALA A 102 -4.82 -4.64 4.82
N LYS A 103 -4.58 -3.51 5.51
CA LYS A 103 -4.28 -3.44 6.95
C LYS A 103 -5.51 -3.17 7.82
N ALA A 104 -6.66 -2.89 7.22
CA ALA A 104 -7.87 -2.53 7.95
C ALA A 104 -8.40 -3.72 8.79
N PRO A 105 -8.95 -3.46 9.99
CA PRO A 105 -9.54 -4.50 10.82
C PRO A 105 -10.72 -5.15 10.08
N LYS A 106 -10.77 -6.49 10.10
CA LYS A 106 -11.87 -7.26 9.52
C LYS A 106 -12.94 -7.47 10.58
N LEU A 107 -14.20 -7.19 10.23
CA LEU A 107 -15.34 -7.49 11.10
C LEU A 107 -15.49 -9.01 11.24
N ASP A 108 -15.66 -9.50 12.47
CA ASP A 108 -16.08 -10.87 12.72
C ASP A 108 -17.58 -11.00 12.39
N GLN A 109 -17.86 -11.53 11.19
CA GLN A 109 -19.22 -11.76 10.73
C GLN A 109 -19.98 -12.74 11.63
N GLY A 110 -19.30 -13.71 12.23
CA GLY A 110 -19.90 -14.67 13.15
C GLY A 110 -20.31 -14.02 14.47
N ALA A 111 -19.48 -13.14 15.03
CA ALA A 111 -19.83 -12.34 16.20
C ALA A 111 -21.03 -11.43 15.91
N ALA A 112 -21.02 -10.72 14.77
CA ALA A 112 -22.14 -9.87 14.34
C ALA A 112 -23.45 -10.65 14.23
N GLN A 113 -23.43 -11.85 13.61
CA GLN A 113 -24.60 -12.72 13.53
C GLN A 113 -25.11 -13.15 14.90
N ARG A 114 -24.21 -13.45 15.86
CA ARG A 114 -24.59 -13.79 17.23
C ARG A 114 -25.28 -12.63 17.94
N PHE A 115 -24.77 -11.41 17.80
CA PHE A 115 -25.40 -10.21 18.36
C PHE A 115 -26.82 -10.01 17.81
N VAL A 116 -27.00 -10.13 16.50
CA VAL A 116 -28.32 -10.02 15.86
C VAL A 116 -29.25 -11.14 16.35
N ARG A 117 -28.80 -12.40 16.35
CA ARG A 117 -29.62 -13.54 16.78
C ARG A 117 -30.05 -13.43 18.24
N ASN A 118 -29.16 -13.00 19.13
CA ASN A 118 -29.49 -12.81 20.53
C ASN A 118 -30.46 -11.64 20.74
N SER A 119 -30.32 -10.56 19.96
CA SER A 119 -31.22 -9.40 20.03
C SER A 119 -32.64 -9.72 19.55
N LEU A 120 -32.79 -10.69 18.65
CA LEU A 120 -34.08 -11.17 18.14
C LEU A 120 -34.68 -12.32 18.96
N TRP A 121 -34.00 -12.77 20.01
CA TRP A 121 -34.54 -13.83 20.86
C TRP A 121 -35.66 -13.26 21.73
N GLN A 122 -36.88 -13.74 21.49
CA GLN A 122 -38.00 -13.52 22.39
C GLN A 122 -38.20 -14.78 23.24
N PRO A 123 -38.36 -14.64 24.57
CA PRO A 123 -38.83 -15.76 25.38
C PRO A 123 -40.21 -16.16 24.84
N LYS A 124 -40.38 -17.43 24.47
CA LYS A 124 -41.73 -17.98 24.31
C LYS A 124 -42.47 -17.71 25.61
N ASP A 125 -43.62 -17.05 25.52
CA ASP A 125 -44.55 -16.91 26.63
C ASP A 125 -44.69 -18.28 27.27
N LYS A 126 -44.17 -18.39 28.50
CA LYS A 126 -44.49 -19.51 29.35
C LYS A 126 -45.97 -19.38 29.59
N GLU A 127 -46.76 -20.25 28.96
CA GLU A 127 -48.11 -20.51 29.42
C GLU A 127 -48.04 -20.68 30.94
N GLU A 128 -48.71 -19.76 31.64
CA GLU A 128 -48.98 -19.87 33.06
C GLU A 128 -49.69 -21.21 33.30
N ASN A 129 -48.97 -22.15 33.89
CA ASN A 129 -49.56 -23.08 34.84
C ASN A 129 -48.67 -23.04 36.07
N GLY A 130 -49.20 -22.38 37.09
CA GLY A 130 -48.50 -22.05 38.31
C GLY A 130 -48.05 -23.27 39.11
N ALA A 131 -46.89 -23.12 39.73
CA ALA A 131 -46.63 -23.62 41.08
C ALA A 131 -45.35 -22.96 41.59
N GLU A 132 -45.54 -22.04 42.51
CA GLU A 132 -44.50 -21.46 43.34
C GLU A 132 -43.86 -22.56 44.20
N SER A 133 -42.54 -22.71 44.13
CA SER A 133 -41.75 -23.43 45.15
C SER A 133 -40.30 -22.93 45.11
N THR A 134 -40.05 -21.89 45.90
CA THR A 134 -38.89 -21.69 46.78
C THR A 134 -37.51 -22.30 46.39
N ALA A 135 -36.56 -21.39 46.17
CA ALA A 135 -35.21 -21.33 46.73
C ALA A 135 -34.23 -22.54 46.68
N ALA A 136 -33.05 -22.23 46.12
CA ALA A 136 -31.68 -22.60 46.55
C ALA A 136 -30.98 -23.83 45.87
N PRO A 137 -29.62 -23.86 45.85
CA PRO A 137 -28.81 -24.11 44.65
C PRO A 137 -27.92 -25.37 44.73
N HIS A 138 -27.84 -26.15 43.65
CA HIS A 138 -26.93 -27.30 43.53
C HIS A 138 -26.64 -27.55 42.04
N LYS A 139 -25.47 -28.00 41.58
CA LYS A 139 -24.11 -28.17 42.11
C LYS A 139 -23.31 -28.49 40.84
N ARG A 140 -22.08 -27.98 40.75
CA ARG A 140 -21.08 -28.40 39.76
C ARG A 140 -20.89 -29.93 39.86
N SER A 141 -21.19 -30.68 38.80
CA SER A 141 -20.79 -32.09 38.68
C SER A 141 -19.48 -32.18 37.91
N GLU A 142 -18.39 -32.29 38.65
CA GLU A 142 -17.17 -32.92 38.16
C GLU A 142 -17.46 -34.41 37.94
N SER A 143 -17.16 -34.90 36.74
CA SER A 143 -16.80 -36.31 36.55
C SER A 143 -15.64 -36.36 35.58
N LEU A 144 -14.43 -36.42 36.14
CA LEU A 144 -13.23 -36.83 35.45
C LEU A 144 -13.38 -38.30 35.01
N THR A 145 -13.20 -38.56 33.72
CA THR A 145 -12.35 -39.66 33.28
C THR A 145 -11.60 -39.25 32.02
N ARG A 146 -10.28 -39.26 32.16
CA ARG A 146 -9.27 -38.86 31.17
C ARG A 146 -9.10 -39.95 30.12
N THR A 147 -8.93 -39.56 28.86
CA THR A 147 -7.89 -40.17 28.01
C THR A 147 -7.44 -39.15 26.95
N PRO A 148 -6.14 -38.83 26.85
CA PRO A 148 -5.65 -37.84 25.88
C PRO A 148 -5.50 -38.50 24.50
N ARG A 149 -6.13 -37.93 23.47
CA ARG A 149 -5.92 -38.33 22.08
C ARG A 149 -4.69 -37.59 21.56
N GLY A 150 -3.57 -38.31 21.38
CA GLY A 150 -2.29 -37.78 20.91
C GLY A 150 -2.30 -37.27 19.46
N PRO A 151 -1.21 -36.64 18.98
CA PRO A 151 -1.16 -35.93 17.70
C PRO A 151 -1.12 -36.89 16.50
N PRO A 152 -1.57 -36.46 15.30
CA PRO A 152 -1.54 -37.30 14.12
C PRO A 152 -0.12 -37.45 13.56
N GLU A 153 0.30 -38.69 13.34
CA GLU A 153 1.60 -39.07 12.80
C GLU A 153 1.65 -38.92 11.27
N LYS A 154 2.73 -38.29 10.78
CA LYS A 154 2.99 -38.05 9.35
C LYS A 154 3.41 -39.36 8.66
N ARG A 155 2.58 -39.89 7.75
CA ARG A 155 3.04 -40.92 6.79
C ARG A 155 3.76 -40.28 5.61
N ARG A 156 5.09 -40.40 5.60
CA ARG A 156 5.91 -40.39 4.38
C ARG A 156 5.40 -41.49 3.44
N ARG A 157 5.16 -41.17 2.18
CA ARG A 157 5.13 -42.15 1.09
C ARG A 157 6.36 -41.92 0.20
N ARG A 158 6.99 -43.05 -0.12
CA ARG A 158 8.03 -43.20 -1.15
C ARG A 158 7.42 -42.92 -2.52
#